data_AF-A0A0R3Q0I2-F1
#
_entry.id   AF-A0A0R3Q0I2-F1
#
_cell.length_a   1.000
_cell.length_b   1.000
_cell.length_c   1.000
_cell.angle_alpha   90.00
_cell.angle_beta   90.00
_cell.angle_gamma   90.00
#
_symmetry.space_group_name_H-M   'P 1'
#
loop_
_entity.id
_entity.type
_entity.pdbx_description
1 polymer ?
#
loop_
_entity_poly.entity_id
_entity_poly.type
_entity_poly.pdbx_seq_one_letter_code
_entity_poly.pdbx_strand_id
1 'polypeptide(L)'
;MPSRYLHWIIMPEIQKDILGKLNIKKQLLIKGEYSNLEREMLFDWMMKETRPDTVFIGTMPVMANLKLATLRPIVSHPHYEDAGISIRDQTKKMYSMFSRKPLTEVHEVLKKMGFNYFIFQLFNCTPDSDRYNPHCYQLFI
;
A
#
# COMPACT_ATOMS: atom_id res chain seq x y z
N MET A 1 37.96 -39.86 -19.01
CA MET A 1 37.89 -38.45 -19.47
C MET A 1 36.53 -37.81 -19.12
N PRO A 2 36.30 -37.27 -17.91
CA PRO A 2 35.07 -36.53 -17.60
C PRO A 2 35.28 -35.01 -17.33
N SER A 3 36.53 -34.56 -17.17
CA SER A 3 36.84 -33.19 -16.69
C SER A 3 36.47 -32.06 -17.65
N ARG A 4 36.32 -32.32 -18.96
CA ARG A 4 36.04 -31.25 -19.94
C ARG A 4 34.58 -30.80 -19.93
N TYR A 5 33.64 -31.64 -19.52
CA TYR A 5 32.20 -31.31 -19.51
C TYR A 5 31.78 -30.54 -18.26
N LEU A 6 32.45 -30.75 -17.12
CA LEU A 6 32.20 -29.99 -15.88
C LEU A 6 32.37 -28.48 -16.08
N HIS A 7 33.37 -28.07 -16.86
CA HIS A 7 33.65 -26.66 -17.14
C HIS A 7 32.50 -25.97 -17.90
N TRP A 8 31.87 -26.65 -18.85
CA TRP A 8 30.76 -26.08 -19.64
C TRP A 8 29.45 -25.96 -18.85
N ILE A 9 29.29 -26.71 -17.77
CA ILE A 9 28.10 -26.65 -16.88
C ILE A 9 28.32 -25.60 -15.79
N ILE A 10 29.48 -25.62 -15.13
CA ILE A 10 29.76 -24.80 -13.95
C ILE A 10 29.95 -23.31 -14.31
N MET A 11 30.61 -23.00 -15.44
CA MET A 11 30.89 -21.61 -15.84
C MET A 11 29.63 -20.73 -16.02
N PRO A 12 28.56 -21.15 -16.73
CA PRO A 12 27.35 -20.35 -16.84
C PRO A 12 26.57 -20.20 -15.53
N GLU A 13 26.67 -21.14 -14.60
CA GLU A 13 26.06 -21.04 -13.26
C GLU A 13 26.79 -20.02 -12.39
N ILE A 14 28.12 -20.06 -12.38
CA ILE A 14 28.94 -19.05 -11.70
C ILE A 14 28.67 -17.65 -12.28
N GLN A 15 28.53 -17.52 -13.60
CA GLN A 15 28.23 -16.24 -14.26
C GLN A 15 26.87 -15.68 -13.81
N LYS A 16 25.85 -16.55 -13.68
CA LYS A 16 24.52 -16.17 -13.16
C LYS A 16 24.59 -15.73 -11.70
N ASP A 17 25.39 -16.40 -10.88
CA ASP A 17 25.58 -16.03 -9.47
C ASP A 17 26.31 -14.69 -9.32
N ILE A 18 27.34 -14.44 -10.15
CA ILE A 18 28.06 -13.16 -10.16
C ILE A 18 27.11 -12.03 -10.59
N LEU A 19 26.37 -12.22 -11.68
CA LEU A 19 25.41 -11.24 -12.17
C LEU A 19 24.26 -11.02 -11.15
N GLY A 20 23.79 -12.09 -10.51
CA GLY A 20 22.78 -12.04 -9.46
C GLY A 20 23.26 -11.23 -8.26
N LYS A 21 24.48 -11.47 -7.78
CA LYS A 21 25.08 -10.69 -6.68
C LYS A 21 25.25 -9.22 -7.06
N LEU A 22 25.65 -8.92 -8.30
CA LEU A 22 25.77 -7.54 -8.78
C LEU A 22 24.40 -6.85 -8.84
N ASN A 23 23.37 -7.52 -9.33
CA ASN A 23 22.02 -6.98 -9.37
C ASN A 23 21.46 -6.73 -7.97
N ILE A 24 21.64 -7.68 -7.03
CA ILE A 24 21.20 -7.50 -5.63
C ILE A 24 21.93 -6.32 -5.00
N LYS A 25 23.26 -6.23 -5.14
CA LYS A 25 24.02 -5.07 -4.66
C LYS A 25 23.50 -3.76 -5.25
N LYS A 26 23.21 -3.73 -6.56
CA LYS A 26 22.65 -2.57 -7.23
C LYS A 26 21.28 -2.18 -6.65
N GLN A 27 20.39 -3.14 -6.42
CA GLN A 27 19.06 -2.89 -5.82
C GLN A 27 19.17 -2.42 -4.36
N LEU A 28 20.06 -3.01 -3.55
CA LEU A 28 20.29 -2.59 -2.15
C LEU A 28 20.93 -1.20 -2.03
N LEU A 29 21.60 -0.72 -3.07
CA LEU A 29 22.17 0.64 -3.12
C LEU A 29 21.13 1.71 -3.45
N ILE A 30 19.94 1.33 -3.93
CA ILE A 30 18.84 2.27 -4.16
C ILE A 30 18.33 2.74 -2.80
N LYS A 31 18.77 3.93 -2.39
CA LYS A 31 18.26 4.64 -1.22
C LYS A 31 17.18 5.62 -1.66
N GLY A 32 16.06 5.64 -0.95
CA GLY A 32 15.01 6.65 -1.14
C GLY A 32 13.87 6.28 -2.09
N GLU A 33 13.81 5.05 -2.61
CA GLU A 33 12.64 4.59 -3.39
C GLU A 33 11.32 4.67 -2.58
N TYR A 34 11.42 4.66 -1.25
CA TYR A 34 10.30 4.78 -0.31
C TYR A 34 10.30 6.07 0.51
N SER A 35 11.27 6.97 0.34
CA SER A 35 11.26 8.26 1.05
C SER A 35 10.25 9.18 0.41
N ASN A 36 9.17 9.48 1.14
CA ASN A 36 8.15 10.42 0.69
C ASN A 36 7.78 11.29 1.89
N LEU A 37 8.21 12.55 1.85
CA LEU A 37 8.03 13.49 2.94
C LEU A 37 6.56 13.68 3.31
N GLU A 38 5.66 13.74 2.33
CA GLU A 38 4.21 13.90 2.58
C GLU A 38 3.64 12.71 3.35
N ARG A 39 4.05 11.48 3.01
CA ARG A 39 3.62 10.28 3.75
C ARG A 39 4.21 10.23 5.15
N GLU A 40 5.48 10.59 5.31
CA GLU A 40 6.14 10.63 6.63
C GLU A 40 5.47 11.65 7.55
N MET A 41 5.17 12.85 7.03
CA MET A 41 4.41 13.87 7.75
C MET A 41 3.00 13.40 8.11
N LEU A 42 2.30 12.70 7.21
CA LEU A 42 1.00 12.12 7.50
C LEU A 42 1.07 11.10 8.65
N PHE A 43 2.09 10.23 8.65
CA PHE A 43 2.29 9.23 9.69
C PHE A 43 2.62 9.86 11.05
N ASP A 44 3.46 10.90 11.05
CA ASP A 44 3.77 11.68 12.26
C ASP A 44 2.53 12.40 12.81
N TRP A 45 1.74 13.04 11.93
CA TRP A 45 0.46 13.66 12.30
C TRP A 45 -0.51 12.64 12.90
N MET A 46 -0.67 11.47 12.28
CA MET A 46 -1.53 10.42 12.83
C MET A 46 -1.05 9.97 14.20
N MET A 47 0.25 9.86 14.44
CA MET A 47 0.78 9.50 15.76
C MET A 47 0.46 10.56 16.82
N LYS A 48 0.55 11.85 16.49
CA LYS A 48 0.36 12.96 17.42
C LYS A 48 -1.11 13.27 17.70
N GLU A 49 -1.96 13.27 16.67
CA GLU A 49 -3.32 13.82 16.76
C GLU A 49 -4.41 12.77 16.97
N THR A 50 -4.10 11.47 16.78
CA THR A 50 -5.12 10.42 16.88
C THR A 50 -4.87 9.45 18.04
N ARG A 51 -5.94 8.91 18.61
CA ARG A 51 -5.86 7.93 19.71
C ARG A 51 -5.31 6.59 19.23
N PRO A 52 -4.57 5.81 20.05
CA PRO A 52 -3.93 4.55 19.62
C PRO A 52 -4.90 3.47 19.13
N ASP A 53 -6.16 3.53 19.55
CA ASP A 53 -7.25 2.62 19.16
C ASP A 53 -7.96 3.02 17.85
N THR A 54 -7.55 4.13 17.23
CA THR A 54 -8.13 4.65 15.99
C THR A 54 -7.90 3.67 14.83
N VAL A 55 -8.98 3.30 14.14
CA VAL A 55 -8.96 2.40 12.99
C VAL A 55 -8.89 3.21 11.69
N PHE A 56 -7.87 2.93 10.89
CA PHE A 56 -7.64 3.57 9.59
C PHE A 56 -8.02 2.67 8.42
N ILE A 57 -8.55 3.30 7.39
CA ILE A 57 -8.75 2.71 6.07
C ILE A 57 -7.85 3.39 5.06
N GLY A 58 -7.33 2.63 4.12
CA GLY A 58 -6.69 3.17 2.93
C GLY A 58 -6.30 2.05 1.99
N THR A 59 -5.66 2.38 0.88
CA THR A 59 -5.09 1.37 -0.02
C THR A 59 -4.12 0.46 0.74
N MET A 60 -4.08 -0.83 0.41
CA MET A 60 -3.16 -1.80 1.02
C MET A 60 -1.70 -1.32 1.16
N PRO A 61 -1.05 -0.75 0.12
CA PRO A 61 0.33 -0.28 0.27
C PRO A 61 0.48 0.85 1.29
N VAL A 62 -0.52 1.71 1.47
CA VAL A 62 -0.49 2.76 2.50
C VAL A 62 -0.75 2.17 3.87
N MET A 63 -1.72 1.27 4.00
CA MET A 63 -2.03 0.62 5.28
C MET A 63 -0.88 -0.23 5.80
N ALA A 64 -0.16 -0.93 4.91
CA ALA A 64 1.04 -1.68 5.28
C ALA A 64 2.11 -0.76 5.89
N ASN A 65 2.40 0.37 5.23
CA ASN A 65 3.35 1.35 5.73
C ASN A 65 2.87 2.02 7.02
N LEU A 66 1.57 2.34 7.12
CA LEU A 66 0.97 2.91 8.33
C LEU A 66 1.12 1.95 9.50
N LYS A 67 0.85 0.65 9.30
CA LYS A 67 1.00 -0.37 10.34
C LYS A 67 2.45 -0.46 10.80
N LEU A 68 3.41 -0.44 9.88
CA LEU A 68 4.83 -0.51 10.19
C LEU A 68 5.33 0.75 10.90
N ALA A 69 4.88 1.94 10.48
CA ALA A 69 5.34 3.22 11.01
C ALA A 69 4.68 3.60 12.34
N THR A 70 3.39 3.28 12.53
CA THR A 70 2.59 3.78 13.65
C THR A 70 2.07 2.68 14.59
N LEU A 71 2.18 1.40 14.20
CA LEU A 71 1.66 0.23 14.92
C LEU A 71 0.13 0.22 15.15
N ARG A 72 -0.61 1.15 14.55
CA ARG A 72 -2.07 1.31 14.69
C ARG A 72 -2.86 0.15 14.07
N PRO A 73 -4.11 -0.10 14.51
CA PRO A 73 -4.96 -1.11 13.89
C PRO A 73 -5.36 -0.70 12.46
N ILE A 74 -5.20 -1.63 11.51
CA ILE A 74 -5.56 -1.45 10.09
C ILE A 74 -6.58 -2.50 9.66
N VAL A 75 -7.40 -2.16 8.67
CA VAL A 75 -8.55 -2.98 8.23
C VAL A 75 -8.16 -4.00 7.16
N SER A 76 -7.24 -3.68 6.26
CA SER A 76 -6.86 -4.56 5.15
C SER A 76 -5.56 -5.30 5.46
N HIS A 77 -5.69 -6.53 5.96
CA HIS A 77 -4.55 -7.45 6.02
C HIS A 77 -4.35 -8.10 4.64
N PRO A 78 -3.11 -8.20 4.11
CA PRO A 78 -2.84 -8.80 2.79
C PRO A 78 -3.37 -10.23 2.63
N HIS A 79 -3.48 -11.01 3.71
CA HIS A 79 -4.14 -12.33 3.71
C HIS A 79 -5.66 -12.24 3.92
N TYR A 80 -6.35 -11.44 3.11
CA TYR A 80 -7.82 -11.35 3.15
C TYR A 80 -8.52 -12.59 2.55
N GLU A 81 -7.77 -13.44 1.84
CA GLU A 81 -8.26 -14.65 1.17
C GLU A 81 -8.48 -15.81 2.16
N ASP A 82 -7.62 -15.92 3.18
CA ASP A 82 -7.68 -16.99 4.20
C ASP A 82 -8.57 -16.61 5.40
N ALA A 83 -8.83 -15.32 5.59
CA ALA A 83 -9.46 -14.78 6.80
C ALA A 83 -11.00 -14.86 6.82
N GLY A 84 -11.60 -15.59 5.87
CA GLY A 84 -13.04 -15.86 5.81
C GLY A 84 -13.88 -14.83 5.04
N ILE A 85 -15.16 -15.16 4.82
CA ILE A 85 -16.10 -14.40 3.97
C ILE A 85 -16.30 -12.95 4.46
N SER A 86 -16.29 -12.73 5.78
CA SER A 86 -16.54 -11.42 6.40
C SER A 86 -15.46 -10.37 6.09
N ILE A 87 -14.18 -10.76 6.09
CA ILE A 87 -13.05 -9.85 5.81
C ILE A 87 -12.99 -9.51 4.31
N ARG A 88 -13.31 -10.48 3.44
CA ARG A 88 -13.44 -10.24 2.00
C ARG A 88 -14.54 -9.23 1.68
N ASP A 89 -15.71 -9.35 2.33
CA ASP A 89 -16.81 -8.42 2.13
C ASP A 89 -16.51 -7.02 2.67
N GLN A 90 -15.81 -6.92 3.80
CA GLN A 90 -15.36 -5.65 4.35
C GLN A 90 -14.34 -4.98 3.41
N THR A 91 -13.37 -5.74 2.92
CA THR A 91 -12.37 -5.28 1.96
C THR A 91 -13.02 -4.85 0.65
N LYS A 92 -13.97 -5.62 0.12
CA LYS A 92 -14.72 -5.26 -1.11
C LYS A 92 -15.47 -3.94 -0.95
N LYS A 93 -16.14 -3.74 0.19
CA LYS A 93 -16.86 -2.49 0.47
C LYS A 93 -15.90 -1.31 0.67
N MET A 94 -14.78 -1.53 1.35
CA MET A 94 -13.70 -0.55 1.49
C MET A 94 -13.20 -0.09 0.12
N TYR A 95 -12.88 -1.04 -0.77
CA TYR A 95 -12.46 -0.74 -2.15
C TYR A 95 -13.58 -0.08 -2.98
N SER A 96 -14.85 -0.40 -2.72
CA SER A 96 -15.97 0.26 -3.41
C SER A 96 -16.07 1.76 -3.09
N MET A 97 -15.57 2.21 -1.93
CA MET A 97 -15.54 3.64 -1.57
C MET A 97 -14.55 4.45 -2.42
N PHE A 98 -13.50 3.81 -2.93
CA PHE A 98 -12.56 4.46 -3.86
C PHE A 98 -13.16 4.65 -5.26
N SER A 99 -14.34 4.08 -5.53
CA SER A 99 -15.08 4.34 -6.77
C SER A 99 -15.78 5.70 -6.71
N ARG A 100 -16.27 6.20 -7.86
CA ARG A 100 -17.03 7.45 -7.96
C ARG A 100 -18.37 7.33 -7.19
N LYS A 101 -18.32 7.62 -5.90
CA LYS A 101 -19.46 7.55 -4.96
C LYS A 101 -19.67 8.92 -4.30
N PRO A 102 -20.93 9.32 -4.04
CA PRO A 102 -21.20 10.55 -3.31
C PRO A 102 -20.68 10.46 -1.87
N LEU A 103 -20.24 11.60 -1.32
CA LEU A 103 -19.65 11.67 0.02
C LEU A 103 -20.60 11.17 1.12
N THR A 104 -21.90 11.36 0.95
CA THR A 104 -22.93 10.88 1.89
C THR A 104 -22.92 9.36 2.01
N GLU A 105 -22.87 8.65 0.87
CA GLU A 105 -22.78 7.19 0.83
C GLU A 105 -21.47 6.72 1.48
N VAL A 106 -20.34 7.37 1.20
CA VAL A 106 -19.05 7.02 1.81
C VAL A 106 -19.09 7.22 3.33
N HIS A 107 -19.63 8.35 3.81
CA HIS A 107 -19.72 8.64 5.23
C HIS A 107 -20.62 7.64 5.99
N GLU A 108 -21.75 7.25 5.40
CA GLU A 108 -22.63 6.23 5.96
C GLU A 108 -21.94 4.87 6.08
N VAL A 109 -21.19 4.46 5.04
CA VAL A 109 -20.47 3.18 5.07
C VAL A 109 -19.32 3.23 6.08
N LEU A 110 -18.57 4.33 6.17
CA LEU A 110 -17.52 4.52 7.19
C LEU A 110 -18.08 4.37 8.61
N LYS A 111 -19.19 5.05 8.89
CA LYS A 111 -19.86 4.98 10.20
C LYS A 111 -20.39 3.58 10.50
N LYS A 112 -20.99 2.92 9.50
CA LYS A 112 -21.53 1.55 9.63
C LYS A 112 -20.44 0.51 9.91
N MET A 113 -19.23 0.73 9.42
CA MET A 113 -18.10 -0.18 9.61
C MET A 113 -17.23 0.13 10.82
N GLY A 114 -17.52 1.22 11.55
CA GLY A 114 -16.78 1.60 12.75
C GLY A 114 -15.37 2.12 12.45
N PHE A 115 -15.17 2.70 11.27
CA PHE A 115 -13.89 3.27 10.89
C PHE A 115 -13.81 4.75 11.26
N ASN A 116 -12.64 5.19 11.74
CA ASN A 116 -12.47 6.56 12.21
C ASN A 116 -11.97 7.49 11.10
N TYR A 117 -11.01 7.03 10.30
CA TYR A 117 -10.38 7.84 9.26
C TYR A 117 -10.25 7.08 7.94
N PHE A 118 -10.43 7.82 6.85
CA PHE A 118 -10.26 7.34 5.48
C PHE A 118 -9.07 8.06 4.83
N ILE A 119 -8.01 7.32 4.52
CA ILE A 119 -6.80 7.83 3.89
C ILE A 119 -6.94 7.70 2.38
N PHE A 120 -6.94 8.84 1.72
CA PHE A 120 -7.07 8.96 0.27
C PHE A 120 -5.77 9.49 -0.36
N GLN A 121 -5.39 8.98 -1.53
CA GLN A 121 -4.22 9.44 -2.27
C GLN A 121 -4.66 10.16 -3.55
N LEU A 122 -4.14 11.37 -3.76
CA LEU A 122 -4.55 12.25 -4.87
C LEU A 122 -4.33 11.62 -6.26
N PHE A 123 -3.32 10.77 -6.43
CA PHE A 123 -3.09 10.08 -7.71
C PHE A 123 -4.16 9.03 -8.06
N ASN A 124 -5.00 8.61 -7.11
CA ASN A 124 -6.17 7.77 -7.40
C ASN A 124 -7.31 8.58 -8.06
N CYS A 125 -7.18 9.91 -8.07
CA CYS A 125 -8.18 10.85 -8.51
C CYS A 125 -7.85 11.53 -9.83
N THR A 126 -6.87 11.01 -10.59
CA THR A 126 -6.44 11.62 -11.86
C THR A 126 -7.65 11.82 -12.78
N PRO A 127 -7.99 13.07 -13.13
CA PRO A 127 -8.99 13.30 -14.14
C PRO A 127 -8.41 12.80 -15.47
N ASP A 128 -9.14 11.91 -16.16
CA ASP A 128 -9.00 11.86 -17.62
C ASP A 128 -9.16 13.31 -18.12
N SER A 129 -8.30 13.73 -19.03
CA SER A 129 -8.10 15.12 -19.47
C SER A 129 -9.37 15.91 -19.85
N ASP A 130 -10.51 15.24 -20.01
CA ASP A 130 -11.80 15.82 -20.40
C ASP A 130 -12.83 15.97 -19.28
N ARG A 131 -12.51 15.60 -18.02
CA ARG A 131 -13.48 15.69 -16.90
C ARG A 131 -12.88 16.31 -15.65
N TYR A 132 -12.88 17.65 -15.60
CA TYR A 132 -12.73 18.39 -14.35
C TYR A 132 -13.91 18.04 -13.42
N ASN A 133 -13.65 17.28 -12.37
CA ASN A 133 -14.63 17.00 -11.33
C ASN A 133 -14.11 17.50 -9.97
N PRO A 134 -14.74 18.52 -9.36
CA PRO A 134 -14.28 19.12 -8.10
C PRO A 134 -14.40 18.18 -6.89
N HIS A 135 -15.06 17.02 -7.00
CA HIS A 135 -15.36 16.15 -5.86
C HIS A 135 -14.17 15.32 -5.35
N CYS A 136 -13.01 15.34 -6.00
CA CYS A 136 -11.79 14.66 -5.51
C CYS A 136 -10.98 15.46 -4.49
N TYR A 137 -11.14 16.79 -4.44
CA TYR A 137 -10.33 17.67 -3.61
C TYR A 137 -10.94 17.98 -2.23
N GLN A 138 -12.13 17.43 -1.93
CA GLN A 138 -12.84 17.73 -0.69
C GLN A 138 -12.69 16.59 0.33
N LEU A 139 -11.46 16.31 0.77
CA LEU A 139 -11.21 15.49 1.95
C LEU A 139 -10.17 16.16 2.86
N PHE A 140 -10.60 17.26 3.47
CA PHE A 140 -10.12 17.66 4.79
C PHE A 140 -11.34 17.58 5.72
N ILE A 141 -11.35 16.55 6.57
CA ILE A 141 -12.06 16.57 7.85
C ILE A 141 -10.97 16.43 8.91
#